data_AF-A0A9P7PW41-F1
#
_entry.id   AF-A0A9P7PW41-F1
#
_cell.length_a   1.000
_cell.length_b   1.000
_cell.length_c   1.000
_cell.angle_alpha   90.00
_cell.angle_beta   90.00
_cell.angle_gamma   90.00
#
_symmetry.space_group_name_H-M   'P 1'
#
loop_
_entity.id
_entity.type
_entity.pdbx_description
1 polymer ?
#
loop_
_entity_poly.entity_id
_entity_poly.type
_entity_poly.pdbx_seq_one_letter_code
_entity_poly.pdbx_strand_id
1 'polypeptide(L)'
;MVQYILTPWRDRQELLLVREQFYSASTSTDHDQQLQQQQSSDANTIVQDQTPVTACVYRVSSSDDLQHGARSDTCAAPTHAPRPSQHEQNTSDSGVTGATRDSARTQLSRQQRQRQAVARVSMWMQRGNCPHMVESTALLTAAMLSDDGLAGGVYAVRAAYSAAFSRFVTGLLDGHQDKQRKQSMYAIAKTIGLPATFVELRHQATHEQLPSLAKLRSAAKKALDWIWNYYWKHLVGESAEPRSDPCRDVVLGYLRGGDEGQTTRALEQFAKAKVLQVITDVQATLPGNQVYLRCLKLSREVMMRDDKEVLNKDENEEDEAEEVDKGEDDGNGAEKAAAGSGWGLYQGPWKPKPIGMV
;
A
#
# COMPACT_ATOMS: atom_id res chain seq x y z
N MET A 1 -16.03 0.28 -7.00
CA MET A 1 -14.67 0.56 -7.53
C MET A 1 -14.05 1.63 -6.66
N VAL A 2 -12.88 1.38 -6.05
CA VAL A 2 -12.20 2.37 -5.18
C VAL A 2 -11.63 3.48 -6.06
N GLN A 3 -12.02 4.73 -5.80
CA GLN A 3 -11.45 5.89 -6.50
C GLN A 3 -10.22 6.39 -5.75
N TYR A 4 -9.10 6.52 -6.45
CA TYR A 4 -7.89 7.14 -5.92
C TYR A 4 -7.87 8.62 -6.29
N ILE A 5 -7.83 9.49 -5.29
CA ILE A 5 -7.71 10.93 -5.50
C ILE A 5 -6.22 11.23 -5.75
N LEU A 6 -5.85 11.51 -6.99
CA LEU A 6 -4.51 12.00 -7.32
C LEU A 6 -4.50 13.53 -7.22
N THR A 7 -3.44 14.09 -6.63
CA THR A 7 -3.24 15.55 -6.54
C THR A 7 -1.88 15.89 -7.14
N PRO A 8 -1.62 17.16 -7.53
CA PRO A 8 -0.33 17.55 -8.12
C PRO A 8 0.92 17.29 -7.25
N TRP A 9 0.72 16.93 -5.98
CA TRP A 9 1.78 16.61 -5.01
C TRP A 9 1.61 15.20 -4.40
N ARG A 10 0.69 14.39 -4.95
CA ARG A 10 0.45 13.00 -4.56
C ARG A 10 0.14 12.20 -5.81
N ASP A 11 1.20 11.69 -6.39
CA ASP A 11 1.14 10.81 -7.54
C ASP A 11 0.87 9.37 -7.12
N ARG A 12 0.48 8.56 -8.11
CA ARG A 12 0.25 7.12 -7.91
C ARG A 12 1.50 6.40 -7.40
N GLN A 13 2.69 6.83 -7.88
CA GLN A 13 3.98 6.30 -7.44
C GLN A 13 4.23 6.55 -5.95
N GLU A 14 3.93 7.75 -5.46
CA GLU A 14 4.04 8.08 -4.05
C GLU A 14 3.09 7.24 -3.17
N LEU A 15 1.86 6.97 -3.65
CA LEU A 15 0.94 6.06 -2.97
C LEU A 15 1.47 4.61 -2.93
N LEU A 16 2.08 4.13 -4.02
CA LEU A 16 2.69 2.80 -4.08
C LEU A 16 3.88 2.68 -3.13
N LEU A 17 4.72 3.71 -3.08
CA LEU A 17 5.85 3.79 -2.16
C LEU A 17 5.36 3.75 -0.71
N VAL A 18 4.35 4.54 -0.36
CA VAL A 18 3.77 4.53 1.00
C VAL A 18 3.14 3.17 1.32
N ARG A 19 2.46 2.55 0.36
CA ARG A 19 1.93 1.19 0.51
C ARG A 19 3.04 0.20 0.85
N GLU A 20 4.12 0.21 0.07
CA GLU A 20 5.25 -0.68 0.30
C GLU A 20 5.87 -0.43 1.68
N GLN A 21 6.07 0.83 2.06
CA GLN A 21 6.63 1.17 3.37
C GLN A 21 5.74 0.70 4.54
N PHE A 22 4.41 0.69 4.38
CA PHE A 22 3.50 0.14 5.39
C PHE A 22 3.49 -1.40 5.43
N TYR A 23 3.47 -2.06 4.26
CA TYR A 23 3.15 -3.49 4.10
C TYR A 23 4.29 -4.39 3.61
N SER A 24 5.53 -3.90 3.45
CA SER A 24 6.68 -4.61 2.82
C SER A 24 7.04 -6.00 3.38
N ALA A 25 6.45 -6.45 4.49
CA ALA A 25 6.69 -7.79 5.03
C ALA A 25 5.53 -8.77 4.78
N SER A 26 4.34 -8.31 4.40
CA SER A 26 3.12 -9.12 4.38
C SER A 26 2.80 -9.74 3.01
N THR A 27 3.48 -9.30 1.94
CA THR A 27 3.06 -9.59 0.57
C THR A 27 3.52 -10.92 0.00
N SER A 28 4.46 -11.62 0.65
CA SER A 28 5.11 -12.80 0.04
C SER A 28 5.01 -14.09 0.84
N THR A 29 4.61 -14.06 2.11
CA THR A 29 4.70 -15.27 2.97
C THR A 29 3.40 -15.59 3.71
N ASP A 30 2.69 -14.58 4.22
CA ASP A 30 1.46 -14.82 4.99
C ASP A 30 0.23 -15.10 4.11
N HIS A 31 0.17 -14.53 2.90
CA HIS A 31 -1.02 -14.71 2.05
C HIS A 31 -1.13 -16.12 1.45
N ASP A 32 0.01 -16.73 1.10
CA ASP A 32 0.08 -18.13 0.65
C ASP A 32 -0.17 -19.10 1.81
N GLN A 33 0.35 -18.81 3.02
CA GLN A 33 0.09 -19.64 4.19
C GLN A 33 -1.37 -19.60 4.63
N GLN A 34 -2.05 -18.44 4.52
CA GLN A 34 -3.45 -18.32 4.91
C GLN A 34 -4.41 -18.97 3.89
N LEU A 35 -4.07 -18.95 2.59
CA LEU A 35 -4.80 -19.70 1.56
C LEU A 35 -4.61 -21.22 1.71
N GLN A 36 -3.41 -21.69 2.09
CA GLN A 36 -3.16 -23.10 2.38
C GLN A 36 -3.85 -23.57 3.68
N GLN A 37 -3.90 -22.74 4.73
CA GLN A 37 -4.61 -23.10 5.96
C GLN A 37 -6.13 -23.21 5.77
N GLN A 38 -6.74 -22.33 4.98
CA GLN A 38 -8.18 -22.41 4.69
C GLN A 38 -8.56 -23.60 3.81
N GLN A 39 -7.72 -23.97 2.83
CA GLN A 39 -7.95 -25.19 2.04
C GLN A 39 -7.77 -26.48 2.87
N SER A 40 -6.90 -26.47 3.87
CA SER A 40 -6.73 -27.61 4.79
C SER A 40 -7.84 -27.75 5.84
N SER A 41 -8.52 -26.65 6.23
CA SER A 41 -9.67 -26.72 7.14
C SER A 41 -10.95 -27.22 6.46
N ASP A 42 -11.13 -26.94 5.16
CA ASP A 42 -12.28 -27.44 4.40
C ASP A 42 -12.14 -28.93 4.04
N ALA A 43 -10.91 -29.44 3.93
CA ALA A 43 -10.65 -30.88 3.73
C ALA A 43 -10.87 -31.73 5.00
N ASN A 44 -10.68 -31.14 6.19
CA ASN A 44 -10.82 -31.86 7.47
C ASN A 44 -12.24 -31.84 8.06
N THR A 45 -13.19 -31.14 7.42
CA THR A 45 -14.58 -31.04 7.91
C THR A 45 -15.48 -32.18 7.40
N ILE A 46 -14.99 -33.10 6.55
CA ILE A 46 -15.81 -34.18 5.95
C ILE A 46 -15.71 -35.54 6.68
N VAL A 47 -14.86 -35.72 7.71
CA VAL A 47 -14.63 -37.07 8.29
C VAL A 47 -14.90 -37.19 9.81
N GLN A 48 -15.61 -36.26 10.45
CA GLN A 48 -16.02 -36.44 11.85
C GLN A 48 -17.48 -36.09 12.08
N ASP A 49 -18.37 -36.90 11.50
CA ASP A 49 -19.74 -37.02 11.97
C ASP A 49 -19.98 -38.47 12.39
N GLN A 50 -19.87 -38.73 13.70
CA GLN A 50 -20.55 -39.86 14.36
C GLN A 50 -20.42 -39.82 15.90
N THR A 51 -21.58 -39.54 16.54
CA THR A 51 -22.07 -40.02 17.86
C THR A 51 -21.74 -39.18 19.13
N PRO A 52 -22.51 -39.33 20.24
CA PRO A 52 -23.81 -38.70 20.41
C PRO A 52 -23.93 -37.86 21.70
N VAL A 53 -24.98 -37.05 21.70
CA VAL A 53 -25.42 -36.10 22.73
C VAL A 53 -25.58 -36.75 24.11
N THR A 54 -24.89 -36.23 25.12
CA THR A 54 -25.26 -36.42 26.54
C THR A 54 -25.41 -35.05 27.20
N ALA A 55 -26.64 -34.75 27.60
CA ALA A 55 -26.99 -33.54 28.33
C ALA A 55 -26.41 -33.59 29.75
N CYS A 56 -25.74 -32.50 30.17
CA CYS A 56 -25.43 -32.27 31.58
C CYS A 56 -25.93 -30.89 31.99
N VAL A 57 -26.94 -30.90 32.85
CA VAL A 57 -27.58 -29.77 33.50
C VAL A 57 -26.79 -29.45 34.78
N TYR A 58 -26.28 -28.23 34.92
CA TYR A 58 -25.92 -27.65 36.22
C TYR A 58 -26.31 -26.16 36.21
N ARG A 59 -27.48 -25.82 36.76
CA ARG A 59 -27.76 -25.37 38.14
C ARG A 59 -27.02 -24.07 38.52
N VAL A 60 -27.78 -22.99 38.47
CA VAL A 60 -27.55 -21.70 39.12
C VAL A 60 -27.54 -21.90 40.63
N SER A 61 -26.65 -21.22 41.33
CA SER A 61 -26.84 -20.90 42.75
C SER A 61 -26.29 -19.51 43.04
N SER A 62 -27.23 -18.67 43.46
CA SER A 62 -27.10 -17.38 44.10
C SER A 62 -26.56 -17.55 45.52
N SER A 63 -25.87 -16.53 46.04
CA SER A 63 -25.97 -16.14 47.44
C SER A 63 -25.34 -14.76 47.65
N ASP A 64 -26.20 -13.83 48.07
CA ASP A 64 -25.88 -12.65 48.86
C ASP A 64 -25.13 -13.05 50.13
N ASP A 65 -24.22 -12.19 50.63
CA ASP A 65 -24.42 -11.59 51.94
C ASP A 65 -23.44 -10.43 52.23
N LEU A 66 -23.95 -9.51 53.05
CA LEU A 66 -23.37 -8.25 53.48
C LEU A 66 -22.15 -8.42 54.42
N GLN A 67 -21.36 -7.33 54.55
CA GLN A 67 -21.28 -6.46 55.73
C GLN A 67 -19.85 -6.02 56.15
N HIS A 68 -19.64 -4.70 56.05
CA HIS A 68 -18.99 -3.80 57.02
C HIS A 68 -17.48 -3.94 57.37
N GLY A 69 -16.74 -2.83 57.17
CA GLY A 69 -15.46 -2.62 57.84
C GLY A 69 -14.54 -1.55 57.24
N ALA A 70 -15.02 -0.33 56.96
CA ALA A 70 -14.15 0.78 56.59
C ALA A 70 -13.65 1.50 57.85
N ARG A 71 -12.34 1.36 58.14
CA ARG A 71 -11.61 2.21 59.07
C ARG A 71 -10.66 3.12 58.28
N SER A 72 -10.67 4.38 58.67
CA SER A 72 -9.93 5.51 58.14
C SER A 72 -8.48 5.57 58.63
N ASP A 73 -7.67 6.21 57.77
CA ASP A 73 -6.51 7.06 58.05
C ASP A 73 -5.36 6.54 58.92
N THR A 74 -4.20 6.39 58.29
CA THR A 74 -3.00 7.13 58.74
C THR A 74 -1.91 7.16 57.66
N CYS A 75 -1.45 8.38 57.38
CA CYS A 75 -0.31 8.72 56.55
C CYS A 75 1.01 8.22 57.16
N ALA A 76 1.90 7.69 56.33
CA ALA A 76 3.34 7.65 56.63
C ALA A 76 4.13 7.88 55.33
N ALA A 77 4.89 8.97 55.31
CA ALA A 77 5.81 9.34 54.24
C ALA A 77 7.08 8.45 54.25
N PRO A 78 7.79 8.32 53.11
CA PRO A 78 8.92 7.40 52.96
C PRO A 78 10.24 8.05 53.39
N THR A 79 11.14 7.27 53.97
CA THR A 79 12.52 7.68 54.20
C THR A 79 13.46 6.55 53.81
N HIS A 80 14.59 6.94 53.20
CA HIS A 80 15.78 6.16 52.85
C HIS A 80 15.81 5.39 51.51
N ALA A 81 16.43 6.07 50.54
CA ALA A 81 17.22 5.46 49.47
C ALA A 81 18.55 4.89 50.02
N PRO A 82 19.09 3.83 49.39
CA PRO A 82 20.52 3.66 49.27
C PRO A 82 20.99 3.61 47.79
N ARG A 83 22.18 4.17 47.64
CA ARG A 83 22.99 4.43 46.44
C ARG A 83 23.57 3.14 45.83
N PRO A 84 23.85 3.07 44.52
CA PRO A 84 24.23 1.82 43.85
C PRO A 84 25.69 1.47 44.12
N SER A 85 25.93 0.23 44.57
CA SER A 85 27.25 -0.40 44.61
C SER A 85 27.56 -1.02 43.24
N GLN A 86 28.67 -0.58 42.67
CA GLN A 86 29.29 -1.11 41.48
C GLN A 86 29.80 -2.52 41.78
N HIS A 87 29.28 -3.53 41.07
CA HIS A 87 29.94 -4.81 40.89
C HIS A 87 29.89 -5.13 39.40
N GLU A 88 30.95 -4.74 38.69
CA GLU A 88 31.30 -5.30 37.39
C GLU A 88 31.46 -6.82 37.55
N GLN A 89 30.54 -7.57 36.95
CA GLN A 89 30.77 -8.95 36.61
C GLN A 89 30.81 -9.01 35.08
N ASN A 90 32.04 -9.10 34.56
CA ASN A 90 32.34 -9.52 33.21
C ASN A 90 31.81 -10.94 33.01
N THR A 91 30.58 -11.06 32.52
CA THR A 91 30.10 -12.29 31.89
C THR A 91 30.34 -12.15 30.40
N SER A 92 31.38 -12.82 29.94
CA SER A 92 31.63 -13.12 28.53
C SER A 92 30.44 -13.91 27.95
N ASP A 93 29.46 -13.20 27.40
CA ASP A 93 28.33 -13.79 26.68
C ASP A 93 28.78 -14.23 25.28
N SER A 94 29.20 -15.49 25.22
CA SER A 94 29.50 -16.19 23.99
C SER A 94 28.20 -16.68 23.38
N GLY A 95 27.84 -16.15 22.21
CA GLY A 95 26.94 -16.84 21.28
C GLY A 95 25.51 -16.33 21.14
N VAL A 96 25.27 -15.01 21.07
CA VAL A 96 24.04 -14.51 20.43
C VAL A 96 24.12 -14.81 18.92
N THR A 97 23.42 -15.87 18.54
CA THR A 97 23.29 -16.44 17.20
C THR A 97 22.98 -15.35 16.15
N GLY A 98 23.74 -15.31 15.05
CA GLY A 98 23.60 -14.28 14.00
C GLY A 98 22.16 -14.07 13.49
N ALA A 99 21.33 -15.12 13.52
CA ALA A 99 19.91 -15.06 13.13
C ALA A 99 19.05 -14.09 13.96
N THR A 100 19.31 -13.94 15.27
CA THR A 100 18.57 -13.01 16.12
C THR A 100 18.96 -11.56 15.86
N ARG A 101 20.26 -11.32 15.56
CA ARG A 101 20.77 -9.99 15.18
C ARG A 101 20.21 -9.55 13.82
N ASP A 102 20.12 -10.45 12.85
CA ASP A 102 19.56 -10.15 11.53
C ASP A 102 18.05 -9.89 11.58
N SER A 103 17.31 -10.63 12.42
CA SER A 103 15.87 -10.41 12.65
C SER A 103 15.61 -9.05 13.30
N ALA A 104 16.37 -8.69 14.33
CA ALA A 104 16.26 -7.39 15.00
C ALA A 104 16.61 -6.23 14.05
N ARG A 105 17.65 -6.37 13.23
CA ARG A 105 18.04 -5.37 12.22
C ARG A 105 16.96 -5.18 11.15
N THR A 106 16.32 -6.25 10.73
CA THR A 106 15.22 -6.23 9.75
C THR A 106 13.96 -5.58 10.35
N GLN A 107 13.68 -5.83 11.62
CA GLN A 107 12.57 -5.20 12.33
C GLN A 107 12.77 -3.69 12.49
N LEU A 108 13.97 -3.25 12.87
CA LEU A 108 14.30 -1.83 12.98
C LEU A 108 14.21 -1.10 11.64
N SER A 109 14.72 -1.70 10.55
CA SER A 109 14.63 -1.11 9.21
C SER A 109 13.18 -1.02 8.73
N ARG A 110 12.33 -2.00 9.05
CA ARG A 110 10.88 -1.96 8.81
C ARG A 110 10.23 -0.81 9.58
N GLN A 111 10.47 -0.71 10.89
CA GLN A 111 9.92 0.37 11.71
C GLN A 111 10.35 1.75 11.18
N GLN A 112 11.59 1.89 10.72
CA GLN A 112 12.08 3.14 10.13
C GLN A 112 11.33 3.52 8.84
N ARG A 113 11.10 2.57 7.94
CA ARG A 113 10.30 2.80 6.72
C ARG A 113 8.86 3.18 7.07
N GLN A 114 8.25 2.52 8.05
CA GLN A 114 6.92 2.86 8.53
C GLN A 114 6.85 4.27 9.14
N ARG A 115 7.86 4.67 9.92
CA ARG A 115 7.97 6.05 10.45
C ARG A 115 8.04 7.10 9.34
N GLN A 116 8.83 6.84 8.29
CA GLN A 116 8.91 7.72 7.11
C GLN A 116 7.56 7.81 6.39
N ALA A 117 6.86 6.69 6.22
CA ALA A 117 5.53 6.66 5.63
C ALA A 117 4.52 7.48 6.45
N VAL A 118 4.51 7.32 7.78
CA VAL A 118 3.66 8.11 8.68
C VAL A 118 3.96 9.60 8.56
N ALA A 119 5.23 10.00 8.54
CA ALA A 119 5.63 11.40 8.37
C ALA A 119 5.15 11.98 7.03
N ARG A 120 5.29 11.22 5.94
CA ARG A 120 4.80 11.61 4.61
C ARG A 120 3.28 11.77 4.58
N VAL A 121 2.53 10.80 5.14
CA VAL A 121 1.07 10.89 5.21
C VAL A 121 0.63 12.06 6.10
N SER A 122 1.35 12.34 7.19
CA SER A 122 1.08 13.51 8.04
C SER A 122 1.18 14.82 7.26
N MET A 123 2.18 14.94 6.39
CA MET A 123 2.28 16.08 5.45
C MET A 123 1.07 16.15 4.51
N TRP A 124 0.60 15.03 3.98
CA TRP A 124 -0.59 14.98 3.12
C TRP A 124 -1.87 15.39 3.86
N MET A 125 -2.01 15.02 5.14
CA MET A 125 -3.14 15.42 5.97
C MET A 125 -3.19 16.94 6.16
N GLN A 126 -2.03 17.59 6.38
CA GLN A 126 -1.95 19.05 6.52
C GLN A 126 -2.27 19.80 5.22
N ARG A 127 -1.93 19.22 4.06
CA ARG A 127 -2.26 19.79 2.75
C ARG A 127 -3.74 19.60 2.36
N GLY A 128 -4.46 18.72 3.04
CA GLY A 128 -5.87 18.42 2.75
C GLY A 128 -6.08 17.37 1.65
N ASN A 129 -7.34 16.96 1.46
CA ASN A 129 -7.76 15.93 0.50
C ASN A 129 -7.00 14.59 0.64
N CYS A 130 -6.65 14.19 1.86
CA CYS A 130 -6.07 12.88 2.13
C CYS A 130 -7.19 11.82 2.18
N PRO A 131 -7.13 10.75 1.36
CA PRO A 131 -8.12 9.68 1.44
C PRO A 131 -8.16 9.08 2.84
N HIS A 132 -9.37 8.91 3.38
CA HIS A 132 -9.58 8.40 4.74
C HIS A 132 -8.87 7.07 5.00
N MET A 133 -8.78 6.19 4.00
CA MET A 133 -8.07 4.90 4.12
C MET A 133 -6.55 5.09 4.33
N VAL A 134 -5.95 6.09 3.67
CA VAL A 134 -4.53 6.40 3.82
C VAL A 134 -4.25 7.00 5.20
N GLU A 135 -5.08 7.95 5.64
CA GLU A 135 -5.02 8.51 6.99
C GLU A 135 -5.18 7.43 8.06
N SER A 136 -6.20 6.57 7.94
CA SER A 136 -6.47 5.49 8.89
C SER A 136 -5.30 4.52 9.00
N THR A 137 -4.68 4.17 7.87
CA THR A 137 -3.48 3.30 7.84
C THR A 137 -2.32 3.94 8.60
N ALA A 138 -2.08 5.24 8.40
CA ALA A 138 -1.02 5.97 9.08
C ALA A 138 -1.27 6.08 10.59
N LEU A 139 -2.51 6.38 11.01
CA LEU A 139 -2.88 6.48 12.44
C LEU A 139 -2.72 5.15 13.17
N LEU A 140 -3.19 4.04 12.58
CA LEU A 140 -3.03 2.70 13.16
C LEU A 140 -1.56 2.30 13.25
N THR A 141 -0.79 2.55 12.19
CA THR A 141 0.65 2.26 12.17
C THR A 141 1.41 3.11 13.20
N ALA A 142 1.07 4.39 13.34
CA ALA A 142 1.69 5.28 14.33
C ALA A 142 1.42 4.81 15.77
N ALA A 143 0.20 4.32 16.07
CA ALA A 143 -0.12 3.73 17.35
C ALA A 143 0.71 2.47 17.62
N MET A 144 0.90 1.61 16.61
CA MET A 144 1.76 0.42 16.72
C MET A 144 3.24 0.75 16.93
N LEU A 145 3.78 1.74 16.22
CA LEU A 145 5.16 2.18 16.41
C LEU A 145 5.40 2.81 17.79
N SER A 146 4.37 3.42 18.38
CA SER A 146 4.43 4.01 19.73
C SER A 146 4.37 2.95 20.83
N ASP A 147 3.73 1.81 20.55
CA ASP A 147 3.62 0.67 21.46
C ASP A 147 4.94 -0.08 21.61
N ASP A 148 5.66 -0.31 20.50
CA ASP A 148 6.96 -1.00 20.48
C ASP A 148 8.04 -0.32 21.35
N GLY A 149 7.93 1.00 21.54
CA GLY A 149 8.85 1.79 22.36
C GLY A 149 8.33 2.17 23.75
N LEU A 150 7.05 1.88 24.06
CA LEU A 150 6.33 2.29 25.28
C LEU A 150 6.55 3.75 25.72
N ALA A 151 6.96 4.63 24.79
CA ALA A 151 7.47 5.96 25.05
C ALA A 151 6.43 6.91 25.68
N GLY A 152 5.14 6.56 25.64
CA GLY A 152 4.04 7.30 26.27
C GLY A 152 3.37 6.58 27.46
N GLY A 153 3.85 5.39 27.85
CA GLY A 153 3.21 4.55 28.86
C GLY A 153 1.95 3.82 28.37
N VAL A 154 1.57 2.77 29.10
CA VAL A 154 0.50 1.82 28.70
C VAL A 154 -0.83 2.54 28.42
N TYR A 155 -1.17 3.55 29.22
CA TYR A 155 -2.44 4.26 29.08
C TYR A 155 -2.48 5.14 27.82
N ALA A 156 -1.40 5.86 27.51
CA ALA A 156 -1.34 6.68 26.30
C ALA A 156 -1.39 5.83 25.03
N VAL A 157 -0.71 4.68 25.03
CA VAL A 157 -0.75 3.74 23.90
C VAL A 157 -2.18 3.19 23.71
N ARG A 158 -2.88 2.80 24.78
CA ARG A 158 -4.29 2.40 24.71
C ARG A 158 -5.16 3.51 24.13
N ALA A 159 -5.00 4.74 24.61
CA ALA A 159 -5.75 5.89 24.09
C ALA A 159 -5.46 6.14 22.60
N ALA A 160 -4.19 6.06 22.18
CA ALA A 160 -3.79 6.22 20.78
C ALA A 160 -4.44 5.17 19.87
N TYR A 161 -4.41 3.90 20.27
CA TYR A 161 -5.09 2.83 19.53
C TYR A 161 -6.60 3.06 19.46
N SER A 162 -7.25 3.38 20.58
CA SER A 162 -8.70 3.62 20.62
C SER A 162 -9.11 4.82 19.76
N ALA A 163 -8.33 5.89 19.74
CA ALA A 163 -8.57 7.05 18.89
C ALA A 163 -8.38 6.73 17.41
N ALA A 164 -7.27 6.07 17.04
CA ALA A 164 -7.00 5.66 15.66
C ALA A 164 -8.08 4.71 15.13
N PHE A 165 -8.45 3.70 15.92
CA PHE A 165 -9.47 2.72 15.55
C PHE A 165 -10.87 3.35 15.44
N SER A 166 -11.24 4.23 16.39
CA SER A 166 -12.52 4.94 16.34
C SER A 166 -12.62 5.87 15.13
N ARG A 167 -11.53 6.55 14.74
CA ARG A 167 -11.48 7.36 13.52
C ARG A 167 -11.63 6.51 12.27
N PHE A 168 -10.90 5.40 12.18
CA PHE A 168 -11.01 4.47 11.07
C PHE A 168 -12.46 4.03 10.83
N VAL A 169 -13.11 3.46 11.85
CA VAL A 169 -14.47 2.91 11.74
C VAL A 169 -15.49 4.02 11.47
N THR A 170 -15.43 5.12 12.22
CA THR A 170 -16.44 6.20 12.09
C THR A 170 -16.32 6.87 10.73
N GLY A 171 -15.11 7.27 10.29
CA GLY A 171 -14.94 7.93 9.00
C GLY A 171 -15.25 7.02 7.80
N LEU A 172 -15.04 5.70 7.92
CA LEU A 172 -15.41 4.75 6.87
C LEU A 172 -16.93 4.65 6.73
N LEU A 173 -17.64 4.50 7.85
CA LEU A 173 -19.08 4.31 7.86
C LEU A 173 -19.81 5.61 7.50
N ASP A 174 -19.34 6.76 7.98
CA ASP A 174 -19.90 8.06 7.62
C ASP A 174 -19.75 8.34 6.12
N GLY A 175 -18.63 7.95 5.51
CA GLY A 175 -18.41 8.09 4.06
C GLY A 175 -19.36 7.26 3.20
N HIS A 176 -19.96 6.20 3.75
CA HIS A 176 -20.94 5.35 3.08
C HIS A 176 -22.38 5.61 3.53
N GLN A 177 -22.60 6.57 4.42
CA GLN A 177 -23.93 6.90 4.88
C GLN A 177 -24.70 7.63 3.76
N ASP A 178 -25.92 7.17 3.48
CA ASP A 178 -26.79 7.83 2.52
C ASP A 178 -27.21 9.21 3.05
N LYS A 179 -27.18 10.22 2.18
CA LYS A 179 -27.61 11.58 2.48
C LYS A 179 -29.11 11.66 2.75
N GLN A 180 -29.89 10.74 2.18
CA GLN A 180 -31.36 10.75 2.28
C GLN A 180 -31.87 10.02 3.54
N ARG A 181 -31.19 8.95 3.98
CA ARG A 181 -31.61 8.17 5.15
C ARG A 181 -30.45 7.85 6.09
N LYS A 182 -30.65 8.17 7.36
CA LYS A 182 -29.77 7.76 8.44
C LYS A 182 -29.95 6.26 8.69
N GLN A 183 -28.96 5.48 8.31
CA GLN A 183 -28.87 4.05 8.61
C GLN A 183 -28.05 3.83 9.88
N SER A 184 -28.26 2.71 10.56
CA SER A 184 -27.40 2.37 11.69
C SER A 184 -25.98 2.02 11.21
N MET A 185 -24.97 2.26 12.06
CA MET A 185 -23.59 1.88 11.78
C MET A 185 -23.45 0.39 11.44
N TYR A 186 -24.25 -0.46 12.09
CA TYR A 186 -24.32 -1.90 11.80
C TYR A 186 -24.87 -2.22 10.40
N ALA A 187 -25.91 -1.53 9.95
CA ALA A 187 -26.47 -1.73 8.62
C ALA A 187 -25.49 -1.32 7.52
N ILE A 188 -24.80 -0.19 7.72
CA ILE A 188 -23.77 0.30 6.80
C ILE A 188 -22.59 -0.68 6.77
N ALA A 189 -22.12 -1.13 7.94
CA ALA A 189 -21.04 -2.11 8.06
C ALA A 189 -21.35 -3.41 7.31
N LYS A 190 -22.59 -3.92 7.44
CA LYS A 190 -23.04 -5.11 6.71
C LYS A 190 -22.99 -4.93 5.19
N THR A 191 -23.33 -3.74 4.70
CA THR A 191 -23.33 -3.42 3.27
C THR A 191 -21.92 -3.39 2.68
N ILE A 192 -20.94 -2.89 3.44
CA ILE A 192 -19.53 -2.77 2.99
C ILE A 192 -18.75 -4.07 3.25
N GLY A 193 -19.28 -4.98 4.08
CA GLY A 193 -18.55 -6.17 4.54
C GLY A 193 -17.52 -5.85 5.64
N LEU A 194 -17.77 -4.81 6.44
CA LEU A 194 -16.98 -4.52 7.63
C LEU A 194 -17.43 -5.45 8.77
N PRO A 195 -16.51 -6.15 9.47
CA PRO A 195 -16.87 -7.00 10.59
C PRO A 195 -17.64 -6.23 11.68
N ALA A 196 -18.78 -6.78 12.13
CA ALA A 196 -19.60 -6.18 13.19
C ALA A 196 -18.81 -5.96 14.49
N THR A 197 -17.79 -6.80 14.74
CA THR A 197 -16.87 -6.67 15.87
C THR A 197 -16.09 -5.36 15.88
N PHE A 198 -15.87 -4.71 14.72
CA PHE A 198 -15.21 -3.41 14.65
C PHE A 198 -16.15 -2.29 15.07
N VAL A 199 -17.44 -2.38 14.70
CA VAL A 199 -18.48 -1.44 15.14
C VAL A 199 -18.67 -1.54 16.65
N GLU A 200 -18.72 -2.76 17.17
CA GLU A 200 -18.82 -3.03 18.60
C GLU A 200 -17.61 -2.51 19.38
N LEU A 201 -16.40 -2.79 18.89
CA LEU A 201 -15.18 -2.29 19.54
C LEU A 201 -15.10 -0.76 19.54
N ARG A 202 -15.57 -0.11 18.46
CA ARG A 202 -15.69 1.35 18.42
C ARG A 202 -16.70 1.83 19.47
N HIS A 203 -17.89 1.21 19.55
CA HIS A 203 -18.90 1.58 20.54
C HIS A 203 -18.35 1.52 21.96
N GLN A 204 -17.73 0.38 22.31
CA GLN A 204 -17.04 0.17 23.57
C GLN A 204 -15.97 1.23 23.85
N ALA A 205 -15.09 1.52 22.88
CA ALA A 205 -14.01 2.49 23.06
C ALA A 205 -14.50 3.93 23.30
N THR A 206 -15.71 4.27 22.86
CA THR A 206 -16.26 5.64 22.98
C THR A 206 -17.20 5.83 24.16
N HIS A 207 -17.96 4.80 24.54
CA HIS A 207 -19.05 4.93 25.51
C HIS A 207 -18.86 4.07 26.76
N GLU A 208 -18.04 3.03 26.69
CA GLU A 208 -17.78 2.13 27.80
C GLU A 208 -16.35 2.26 28.32
N GLN A 209 -15.94 1.32 29.16
CA GLN A 209 -14.56 1.24 29.62
C GLN A 209 -13.61 0.97 28.45
N LEU A 210 -12.49 1.70 28.44
CA LEU A 210 -11.47 1.58 27.41
C LEU A 210 -10.98 0.12 27.27
N PRO A 211 -10.95 -0.45 26.05
CA PRO A 211 -10.53 -1.82 25.84
C PRO A 211 -9.12 -2.13 26.37
N SER A 212 -8.85 -3.42 26.62
CA SER A 212 -7.51 -3.87 26.99
C SER A 212 -6.53 -3.70 25.83
N LEU A 213 -5.25 -3.49 26.16
CA LEU A 213 -4.21 -3.28 25.15
C LEU A 213 -4.09 -4.49 24.20
N ALA A 214 -4.22 -5.72 24.71
CA ALA A 214 -4.19 -6.93 23.88
C ALA A 214 -5.32 -6.95 22.84
N LYS A 215 -6.54 -6.57 23.22
CA LYS A 215 -7.69 -6.46 22.31
C LYS A 215 -7.44 -5.42 21.22
N LEU A 216 -6.90 -4.26 21.61
CA LEU A 216 -6.58 -3.16 20.69
C LEU A 216 -5.46 -3.53 19.70
N ARG A 217 -4.39 -4.19 20.15
CA ARG A 217 -3.31 -4.68 19.28
C ARG A 217 -3.84 -5.65 18.23
N SER A 218 -4.67 -6.62 18.64
CA SER A 218 -5.27 -7.59 17.71
C SER A 218 -6.21 -6.90 16.73
N ALA A 219 -7.05 -5.97 17.21
CA ALA A 219 -7.97 -5.22 16.36
C ALA A 219 -7.24 -4.32 15.35
N ALA A 220 -6.16 -3.66 15.74
CA ALA A 220 -5.36 -2.82 14.84
C ALA A 220 -4.73 -3.63 13.70
N LYS A 221 -4.18 -4.81 13.98
CA LYS A 221 -3.66 -5.73 12.94
C LYS A 221 -4.76 -6.14 11.98
N LYS A 222 -5.90 -6.63 12.50
CA LYS A 222 -7.06 -7.02 11.68
C LYS A 222 -7.60 -5.85 10.85
N ALA A 223 -7.57 -4.63 11.38
CA ALA A 223 -7.98 -3.43 10.64
C ALA A 223 -7.01 -3.12 9.49
N LEU A 224 -5.70 -3.21 9.71
CA LEU A 224 -4.70 -3.01 8.65
C LEU A 224 -4.82 -4.05 7.53
N ASP A 225 -5.10 -5.31 7.87
CA ASP A 225 -5.36 -6.38 6.89
C ASP A 225 -6.66 -6.16 6.14
N TRP A 226 -7.70 -5.66 6.81
CA TRP A 226 -8.96 -5.30 6.16
C TRP A 226 -8.76 -4.11 5.20
N ILE A 227 -8.05 -3.06 5.63
CA ILE A 227 -7.75 -1.89 4.78
C ILE A 227 -6.90 -2.29 3.57
N TRP A 228 -5.97 -3.23 3.74
CA TRP A 228 -5.22 -3.79 2.62
C TRP A 228 -6.16 -4.38 1.56
N ASN A 229 -7.05 -5.26 2.02
CA ASN A 229 -8.00 -5.95 1.17
C ASN A 229 -9.06 -5.06 0.56
N TYR A 230 -9.39 -3.96 1.22
CA TYR A 230 -10.42 -3.02 0.76
C TYR A 230 -9.85 -1.93 -0.16
N TYR A 231 -8.64 -1.44 0.12
CA TYR A 231 -8.09 -0.23 -0.52
C TYR A 231 -6.74 -0.47 -1.21
N TRP A 232 -5.72 -0.96 -0.49
CA TRP A 232 -4.33 -0.95 -1.00
C TRP A 232 -4.05 -2.01 -2.07
N LYS A 233 -4.72 -3.16 -2.03
CA LYS A 233 -4.51 -4.24 -3.01
C LYS A 233 -4.91 -3.85 -4.43
N HIS A 234 -5.88 -2.94 -4.56
CA HIS A 234 -6.38 -2.46 -5.84
C HIS A 234 -5.52 -1.34 -6.45
N LEU A 235 -4.52 -0.84 -5.70
CA LEU A 235 -3.58 0.15 -6.20
C LEU A 235 -2.52 -0.55 -7.05
N VAL A 236 -2.88 -0.87 -8.29
CA VAL A 236 -1.95 -1.47 -9.25
C VAL A 236 -0.99 -0.37 -9.74
N GLY A 237 0.30 -0.68 -9.89
CA GLY A 237 1.25 0.26 -10.51
C GLY A 237 0.93 0.46 -11.99
N GLU A 238 1.30 1.60 -12.57
CA GLU A 238 1.23 1.79 -14.03
C GLU A 238 2.02 0.72 -14.81
N SER A 239 2.97 0.04 -14.15
CA SER A 239 3.69 -1.11 -14.68
C SER A 239 2.90 -2.43 -14.69
N ALA A 240 1.69 -2.45 -14.12
CA ALA A 240 0.84 -3.63 -14.02
C ALA A 240 -0.59 -3.42 -14.56
N GLU A 241 -0.88 -2.26 -15.17
CA GLU A 241 -1.48 -2.36 -16.51
C GLU A 241 -0.44 -3.14 -17.32
N PRO A 242 -0.77 -4.23 -18.03
CA PRO A 242 0.20 -4.76 -18.99
C PRO A 242 0.59 -3.54 -19.81
N ARG A 243 1.88 -3.17 -19.83
CA ARG A 243 2.41 -2.32 -20.90
C ARG A 243 1.90 -3.00 -22.14
N SER A 244 0.81 -2.48 -22.69
CA SER A 244 0.10 -3.23 -23.70
C SER A 244 1.11 -3.36 -24.81
N ASP A 245 1.53 -4.60 -25.07
CA ASP A 245 2.59 -4.84 -26.03
C ASP A 245 2.16 -4.08 -27.28
N PRO A 246 2.94 -3.12 -27.81
CA PRO A 246 2.45 -2.29 -28.89
C PRO A 246 2.05 -3.15 -30.10
N CYS A 247 2.66 -4.33 -30.25
CA CYS A 247 2.24 -5.37 -31.16
C CYS A 247 0.85 -5.96 -30.82
N ARG A 248 0.57 -6.25 -29.55
CA ARG A 248 -0.73 -6.75 -29.05
C ARG A 248 -1.84 -5.73 -29.25
N ASP A 249 -1.59 -4.45 -29.02
CA ASP A 249 -2.57 -3.38 -29.29
C ASP A 249 -2.95 -3.31 -30.76
N VAL A 250 -1.96 -3.36 -31.64
CA VAL A 250 -2.21 -3.33 -33.09
C VAL A 250 -2.97 -4.58 -33.54
N VAL A 251 -2.63 -5.77 -33.01
CA VAL A 251 -3.38 -7.02 -33.27
C VAL A 251 -4.83 -6.89 -32.77
N LEU A 252 -5.05 -6.39 -31.55
CA LEU A 252 -6.40 -6.18 -31.02
C LEU A 252 -7.18 -5.11 -31.81
N GLY A 253 -6.50 -4.09 -32.35
CA GLY A 253 -7.07 -3.10 -33.27
C GLY A 253 -7.58 -3.71 -34.58
N TYR A 254 -6.81 -4.63 -35.17
CA TYR A 254 -7.25 -5.40 -36.35
C TYR A 254 -8.49 -6.25 -36.03
N LEU A 255 -8.47 -6.96 -34.89
CA LEU A 255 -9.58 -7.83 -34.49
C LEU A 255 -10.88 -7.08 -34.22
N ARG A 256 -10.81 -5.86 -33.66
CA ARG A 256 -11.96 -4.97 -33.42
C ARG A 256 -12.58 -4.43 -34.71
N GLY A 257 -11.93 -4.60 -35.86
CA GLY A 257 -12.41 -4.11 -37.16
C GLY A 257 -12.00 -2.67 -37.48
N GLY A 258 -10.80 -2.26 -37.03
CA GLY A 258 -10.15 -1.06 -37.55
C GLY A 258 -9.76 -1.18 -39.03
N ASP A 259 -9.11 -0.15 -39.57
CA ASP A 259 -8.60 -0.18 -40.94
C ASP A 259 -7.55 -1.29 -41.10
N GLU A 260 -7.92 -2.36 -41.83
CA GLU A 260 -7.07 -3.52 -42.08
C GLU A 260 -5.75 -3.10 -42.78
N GLY A 261 -5.77 -2.05 -43.61
CA GLY A 261 -4.58 -1.56 -44.33
C GLY A 261 -3.61 -0.79 -43.42
N GLN A 262 -4.12 0.00 -42.49
CA GLN A 262 -3.29 0.76 -41.55
C GLN A 262 -2.67 -0.15 -40.47
N THR A 263 -3.45 -1.10 -39.97
CA THR A 263 -3.01 -2.08 -38.97
C THR A 263 -2.00 -3.07 -39.52
N THR A 264 -2.17 -3.56 -40.76
CA THR A 264 -1.18 -4.43 -41.41
C THR A 264 0.16 -3.73 -41.61
N ARG A 265 0.18 -2.46 -42.03
CA ARG A 265 1.40 -1.64 -42.13
C ARG A 265 2.06 -1.41 -40.77
N ALA A 266 1.29 -1.12 -39.73
CA ALA A 266 1.84 -0.98 -38.38
C ALA A 266 2.46 -2.30 -37.87
N LEU A 267 1.93 -3.46 -38.28
CA LEU A 267 2.49 -4.77 -37.96
C LEU A 267 3.76 -5.11 -38.76
N GLU A 268 4.13 -4.37 -39.81
CA GLU A 268 5.38 -4.59 -40.55
C GLU A 268 6.60 -4.12 -39.76
N GLN A 269 6.41 -3.22 -38.80
CA GLN A 269 7.48 -2.72 -37.92
C GLN A 269 7.91 -3.74 -36.85
N PHE A 270 7.17 -4.84 -36.69
CA PHE A 270 7.42 -5.86 -35.68
C PHE A 270 7.95 -7.15 -36.32
N ALA A 271 8.90 -7.80 -35.66
CA ALA A 271 9.42 -9.09 -36.09
C ALA A 271 8.31 -10.13 -36.27
N LYS A 272 8.34 -10.87 -37.38
CA LYS A 272 7.34 -11.90 -37.74
C LYS A 272 7.06 -12.89 -36.62
N ALA A 273 8.11 -13.38 -35.94
CA ALA A 273 8.00 -14.29 -34.81
C ALA A 273 7.21 -13.70 -33.63
N LYS A 274 7.42 -12.40 -33.33
CA LYS A 274 6.73 -11.69 -32.25
C LYS A 274 5.24 -11.51 -32.56
N VAL A 275 4.91 -11.16 -33.80
CA VAL A 275 3.51 -10.99 -34.23
C VAL A 275 2.75 -12.31 -34.15
N LEU A 276 3.34 -13.41 -34.62
CA LEU A 276 2.72 -14.74 -34.57
C LEU A 276 2.50 -15.22 -33.13
N GLN A 277 3.48 -15.02 -32.24
CA GLN A 277 3.36 -15.36 -30.82
C GLN A 277 2.17 -14.64 -30.16
N VAL A 278 2.06 -13.33 -30.39
CA VAL A 278 0.96 -12.51 -29.85
C VAL A 278 -0.40 -12.95 -30.40
N ILE A 279 -0.48 -13.33 -31.68
CA ILE A 279 -1.72 -13.85 -32.28
C ILE A 279 -2.13 -15.17 -31.59
N THR A 280 -1.19 -16.06 -31.32
CA THR A 280 -1.46 -17.33 -30.60
C THR A 280 -1.94 -17.06 -29.18
N ASP A 281 -1.32 -16.14 -28.45
CA ASP A 281 -1.74 -15.76 -27.09
C ASP A 281 -3.16 -15.15 -27.08
N VAL A 282 -3.48 -14.33 -28.09
CA VAL A 282 -4.81 -13.71 -28.24
C VAL A 282 -5.86 -14.75 -28.66
N GLN A 283 -5.51 -15.72 -29.50
CA GLN A 283 -6.39 -16.86 -29.84
C GLN A 283 -6.74 -17.71 -28.63
N ALA A 284 -5.81 -17.90 -27.69
CA ALA A 284 -6.04 -18.69 -26.48
C ALA A 284 -6.95 -17.99 -25.44
N THR A 285 -7.08 -16.66 -25.53
CA THR A 285 -7.73 -15.85 -24.48
C THR A 285 -9.13 -15.35 -24.85
N LEU A 286 -9.51 -15.31 -26.13
CA LEU A 286 -10.78 -14.73 -26.57
C LEU A 286 -11.78 -15.79 -27.07
N PRO A 287 -12.97 -15.95 -26.44
CA PRO A 287 -14.01 -16.85 -26.94
C PRO A 287 -14.84 -16.17 -28.05
N GLY A 288 -14.72 -16.65 -29.30
CA GLY A 288 -15.62 -16.24 -30.39
C GLY A 288 -15.15 -16.64 -31.79
N ASN A 289 -16.03 -17.28 -32.58
CA ASN A 289 -15.72 -17.78 -33.93
C ASN A 289 -15.27 -16.66 -34.90
N GLN A 290 -15.86 -15.46 -34.79
CA GLN A 290 -15.51 -14.32 -35.67
C GLN A 290 -14.12 -13.76 -35.37
N VAL A 291 -13.76 -13.66 -34.08
CA VAL A 291 -12.43 -13.20 -33.66
C VAL A 291 -11.38 -14.24 -34.05
N TYR A 292 -11.69 -15.53 -33.85
CA TYR A 292 -10.82 -16.64 -34.25
C TYR A 292 -10.52 -16.65 -35.77
N LEU A 293 -11.54 -16.49 -36.61
CA LEU A 293 -11.37 -16.42 -38.08
C LEU A 293 -10.54 -15.19 -38.50
N ARG A 294 -10.70 -14.06 -37.82
CA ARG A 294 -9.86 -12.87 -38.06
C ARG A 294 -8.42 -13.06 -37.60
N CYS A 295 -8.18 -13.74 -36.47
CA CYS A 295 -6.84 -14.12 -36.06
C CYS A 295 -6.17 -15.05 -37.09
N LEU A 296 -6.92 -15.99 -37.68
CA LEU A 296 -6.41 -16.88 -38.73
C LEU A 296 -6.12 -16.13 -40.04
N LYS A 297 -7.00 -15.20 -40.43
CA LYS A 297 -6.78 -14.32 -41.59
C LYS A 297 -5.49 -13.51 -41.40
N LEU A 298 -5.34 -12.87 -40.25
CA LEU A 298 -4.14 -12.09 -39.91
C LEU A 298 -2.87 -12.96 -39.84
N SER A 299 -2.96 -14.15 -39.25
CA SER A 299 -1.85 -15.10 -39.18
C SER A 299 -1.40 -15.53 -40.58
N ARG A 300 -2.35 -15.79 -41.50
CA ARG A 300 -2.05 -16.11 -42.90
C ARG A 300 -1.42 -14.91 -43.61
N GLU A 301 -1.96 -13.71 -43.43
CA GLU A 301 -1.40 -12.48 -44.02
C GLU A 301 0.03 -12.22 -43.54
N VAL A 302 0.34 -12.44 -42.27
CA VAL A 302 1.70 -12.30 -41.70
C VAL A 302 2.65 -13.40 -42.17
N MET A 303 2.17 -14.62 -42.37
CA MET A 303 2.95 -15.74 -42.93
C MET A 303 3.32 -15.52 -44.39
N MET A 304 2.43 -14.92 -45.17
CA MET A 304 2.59 -14.64 -46.61
C MET A 304 3.35 -13.33 -46.89
N ARG A 305 3.88 -12.66 -45.86
CA ARG A 305 4.82 -11.54 -46.04
C ARG A 305 6.16 -12.10 -46.50
N ASP A 306 6.63 -11.61 -47.64
CA ASP A 306 7.99 -11.85 -48.10
C ASP A 306 8.98 -11.23 -47.11
N ASP A 307 9.92 -12.05 -46.64
CA ASP A 307 10.99 -11.59 -45.76
C ASP A 307 11.92 -10.68 -46.58
N LYS A 308 11.61 -9.38 -46.66
CA LYS A 308 12.64 -8.39 -46.94
C LYS A 308 13.51 -8.33 -45.70
N GLU A 309 14.55 -9.16 -45.69
CA GLU A 309 15.69 -9.03 -44.80
C GLU A 309 16.17 -7.57 -44.85
N VAL A 310 15.82 -6.79 -43.83
CA VAL A 310 16.55 -5.56 -43.55
C VAL A 310 17.87 -5.99 -42.93
N LEU A 311 18.83 -6.28 -43.81
CA LEU A 311 20.25 -6.31 -43.47
C LEU A 311 20.64 -4.92 -42.98
N ASN A 312 20.59 -4.69 -41.67
CA ASN A 312 21.34 -3.58 -41.08
C ASN A 312 22.80 -4.01 -41.02
N LYS A 313 23.53 -3.63 -42.07
CA LYS A 313 24.98 -3.55 -42.10
C LYS A 313 25.36 -2.23 -41.44
N ASP A 314 26.16 -2.31 -40.39
CA ASP A 314 26.91 -1.18 -39.83
C ASP A 314 27.78 -0.55 -40.94
N GLU A 315 27.92 0.78 -40.92
CA GLU A 315 29.22 1.48 -40.86
C GLU A 315 29.07 3.01 -40.90
N ASN A 316 30.00 3.65 -40.19
CA ASN A 316 30.28 5.08 -40.10
C ASN A 316 30.74 5.69 -41.43
N GLU A 317 30.76 7.02 -41.45
CA GLU A 317 31.63 8.00 -42.16
C GLU A 317 30.74 9.18 -42.59
N GLU A 318 30.77 10.31 -41.86
CA GLU A 318 31.70 11.44 -42.08
C GLU A 318 31.73 11.89 -43.54
N ASP A 319 31.11 13.04 -43.83
CA ASP A 319 31.71 14.02 -44.72
C ASP A 319 31.12 15.41 -44.52
N GLU A 320 32.04 16.38 -44.48
CA GLU A 320 31.88 17.79 -44.22
C GLU A 320 31.31 18.57 -45.42
N ALA A 321 30.75 19.74 -45.13
CA ALA A 321 30.84 20.90 -46.03
C ALA A 321 30.81 22.20 -45.21
N GLU A 322 31.94 22.89 -45.23
CA GLU A 322 32.18 24.27 -44.77
C GLU A 322 31.50 25.33 -45.67
N GLU A 323 31.15 26.47 -45.08
CA GLU A 323 31.62 27.84 -45.44
C GLU A 323 31.10 28.80 -44.33
N VAL A 324 31.94 29.40 -43.46
CA VAL A 324 32.73 30.64 -43.59
C VAL A 324 31.82 31.87 -43.89
N ASP A 325 31.70 32.88 -43.03
CA ASP A 325 32.68 33.97 -42.89
C ASP A 325 32.49 34.83 -41.62
N LYS A 326 33.62 35.46 -41.25
CA LYS A 326 34.02 36.37 -40.15
C LYS A 326 32.96 37.37 -39.68
N GLY A 327 32.91 37.81 -38.43
CA GLY A 327 33.96 38.00 -37.43
C GLY A 327 34.02 39.49 -37.11
N GLU A 328 33.68 39.88 -35.88
CA GLU A 328 34.19 41.12 -35.29
C GLU A 328 34.10 41.02 -33.75
N ASP A 329 35.28 41.25 -33.19
CA ASP A 329 35.66 41.41 -31.80
C ASP A 329 35.06 42.70 -31.23
N ASP A 330 34.61 42.67 -29.97
CA ASP A 330 34.96 43.73 -29.03
C ASP A 330 34.42 43.41 -27.62
N GLY A 331 35.37 43.19 -26.72
CA GLY A 331 35.50 44.12 -25.60
C GLY A 331 34.52 43.99 -24.43
N ASN A 332 35.01 43.29 -23.41
CA ASN A 332 35.18 43.84 -22.05
C ASN A 332 33.91 44.16 -21.22
N GLY A 333 33.73 43.42 -20.13
CA GLY A 333 32.72 43.78 -19.12
C GLY A 333 32.54 42.79 -17.99
N ALA A 334 33.63 42.25 -17.44
CA ALA A 334 33.60 41.80 -16.06
C ALA A 334 33.30 43.02 -15.16
N GLU A 335 32.50 42.80 -14.09
CA GLU A 335 31.97 43.74 -13.09
C GLU A 335 30.52 44.18 -13.38
N LYS A 336 29.52 43.80 -12.57
CA LYS A 336 29.48 43.75 -11.12
C LYS A 336 28.78 42.49 -10.62
N ALA A 337 29.51 41.68 -9.86
CA ALA A 337 28.93 40.99 -8.74
C ALA A 337 28.35 42.03 -7.77
N ALA A 338 27.08 42.38 -7.96
CA ALA A 338 26.29 42.99 -6.90
C ALA A 338 26.02 41.88 -5.87
N ALA A 339 26.99 41.69 -4.99
CA ALA A 339 26.78 41.06 -3.70
C ALA A 339 25.56 41.73 -3.05
N GLY A 340 24.43 41.02 -2.97
CA GLY A 340 23.27 41.56 -2.27
C GLY A 340 21.89 40.94 -2.51
N SER A 341 21.67 40.00 -3.42
CA SER A 341 20.30 39.48 -3.62
C SER A 341 20.25 37.97 -3.80
N GLY A 342 19.72 37.26 -2.80
CA GLY A 342 19.32 35.85 -2.90
C GLY A 342 18.10 35.61 -3.81
N TRP A 343 17.69 36.63 -4.57
CA TRP A 343 16.57 36.61 -5.50
C TRP A 343 17.06 37.05 -6.89
N GLY A 344 16.77 36.25 -7.91
CA GLY A 344 17.05 36.55 -9.30
C GLY A 344 15.84 36.23 -10.17
N LEU A 345 15.55 37.09 -11.15
CA LEU A 345 14.55 36.80 -12.17
C LEU A 345 15.08 35.69 -13.08
N TYR A 346 14.23 34.73 -13.44
CA TYR A 346 14.60 33.65 -14.36
C TYR A 346 15.06 34.24 -15.71
N GLN A 347 16.28 33.92 -16.14
CA GLN A 347 16.86 34.39 -17.39
C GLN A 347 16.73 33.30 -18.47
N GLY A 348 16.20 33.67 -19.63
CA GLY A 348 16.01 32.77 -20.78
C GLY A 348 14.53 32.56 -21.18
N PRO A 349 14.24 31.83 -22.27
CA PRO A 349 12.88 31.56 -22.71
C PRO A 349 12.13 30.70 -21.68
N TRP A 350 11.12 31.29 -21.04
CA TRP A 350 10.26 30.59 -20.08
C TRP A 350 9.38 29.55 -20.78
N LYS A 351 9.48 28.28 -20.37
CA LYS A 351 8.57 27.21 -20.80
C LYS A 351 7.52 27.00 -19.71
N PRO A 352 6.21 27.13 -20.00
CA PRO A 352 5.18 26.89 -19.00
C PRO A 352 5.21 25.42 -18.56
N LYS A 353 5.62 25.19 -17.31
CA LYS A 353 5.58 23.90 -16.64
C LYS A 353 4.43 23.90 -15.62
N PRO A 354 3.78 22.76 -15.37
CA PRO A 354 2.83 22.67 -14.27
C PRO A 354 3.55 22.94 -12.95
N ILE A 355 2.83 23.53 -12.00
CA ILE A 355 3.35 23.87 -10.67
C ILE A 355 3.90 22.61 -10.00
N GLY A 356 5.17 22.66 -9.58
CA GLY A 356 5.86 21.55 -8.92
C GLY A 356 6.83 20.78 -9.81
N MET A 357 6.79 20.94 -11.13
CA MET A 357 7.83 20.43 -12.03
C MET A 357 8.90 21.51 -12.27
N VAL A 358 10.16 21.16 -11.99
CA VAL A 358 11.30 22.09 -12.10
C VAL A 358 11.95 22.04 -13.47
#